data_AF-A0A5A9XEP5-F1
#
_entry.id   AF-A0A5A9XEP5-F1
#
_cell.length_a   1.000
_cell.length_b   1.000
_cell.length_c   1.000
_cell.angle_alpha   90.00
_cell.angle_beta   90.00
_cell.angle_gamma   90.00
#
_symmetry.space_group_name_H-M   'P 1'
#
loop_
_entity.id
_entity.type
_entity.pdbx_description
1 polymer ?
#
loop_
_entity_poly.entity_id
_entity_poly.type
_entity_poly.pdbx_seq_one_letter_code
_entity_poly.pdbx_strand_id
1 'polypeptide(L)'
;MLTKNALVALLALLTIPGLALADAVQLPRTGQTTCYTADGVSTACSGTGQDGALLAGIAWPTTRFVVNSNGTVTDKLTGLIWVKDANLMNTRDPSFTGSSSGLVGWQDALAYVAKLNTDKYLGYSDWRLPNINELKSLVNAEQAANDTWLTATVGFTNVQGQSYQWYWSSTFLSGTGTNSTSGTILAGAWEVNLGDGGVGYADMAATTAYVIAVRTGSEGTVTLPRTGQTTCFDFTTNAPTSTCTGTGQDGEQLSGAPWPASRFTVNSDTTTITDNLTALVWTKDAAASGPIACGGTPPGAMSFVLALDYIACLNTANFLGHNDWRLPNRNELGSLLNYGYTGSSPTFGNMAAWLNASGFTLTQSSGTTTADHATDFTYWTSTSKAILPYTAWSTWSVDAHGVMSSSDKSLTTHNVWPVRAGQYGSFVTVKLKSSTTTAAVTPAGALTLAPGSNVHVDFSTFAYDVLLNNAWQRPGNGTTTTFDLTNVTSDQNLMAVFAAPNGDLSGDGKITAADALLALRAAVLLDPITNATLAKGDMNKSGTMTAADALLILRLAVGLVNPAITY
;
A
#
# COMPACT_ATOMS: atom_id res chain seq x y z
N MET A 1 -16.25 16.28 64.31
CA MET A 1 -16.40 15.77 62.93
C MET A 1 -15.79 16.82 62.00
N LEU A 2 -14.49 16.75 61.72
CA LEU A 2 -13.93 15.98 60.58
C LEU A 2 -14.61 16.40 59.25
N THR A 3 -14.47 17.66 58.84
CA THR A 3 -13.41 18.24 57.99
C THR A 3 -13.37 17.73 56.54
N LYS A 4 -13.78 18.62 55.64
CA LYS A 4 -13.28 18.83 54.26
C LYS A 4 -12.05 17.98 53.89
N ASN A 5 -12.18 17.02 52.97
CA ASN A 5 -11.12 16.49 52.08
C ASN A 5 -11.61 15.34 51.16
N ALA A 6 -12.70 15.55 50.40
CA ALA A 6 -13.24 14.51 49.49
C ALA A 6 -13.86 15.04 48.19
N LEU A 7 -13.48 16.24 47.72
CA LEU A 7 -14.08 16.86 46.52
C LEU A 7 -13.06 17.42 45.50
N VAL A 8 -11.81 16.94 45.53
CA VAL A 8 -10.73 17.37 44.61
C VAL A 8 -10.07 16.17 43.89
N ALA A 9 -10.45 14.93 44.23
CA ALA A 9 -9.81 13.71 43.74
C ALA A 9 -10.59 12.96 42.63
N LEU A 10 -11.51 13.64 41.92
CA LEU A 10 -12.32 13.02 40.86
C LEU A 10 -12.43 13.88 39.57
N LEU A 11 -11.37 14.61 39.24
CA LEU A 11 -11.29 15.42 38.01
C LEU A 11 -9.98 15.20 37.22
N ALA A 12 -9.36 14.03 37.36
CA ALA A 12 -8.03 13.73 36.81
C ALA A 12 -7.90 12.36 36.07
N LEU A 13 -8.99 11.59 35.94
CA LEU A 13 -9.01 10.36 35.13
C LEU A 13 -10.33 10.25 34.35
N LEU A 14 -10.36 10.79 33.12
CA LEU A 14 -11.20 10.30 32.02
C LEU A 14 -10.90 11.01 30.67
N THR A 15 -9.62 11.31 30.40
CA THR A 15 -9.14 11.50 29.03
C THR A 15 -8.74 10.14 28.46
N ILE A 16 -9.74 9.30 28.16
CA ILE A 16 -9.52 8.16 27.27
C ILE A 16 -9.26 8.77 25.89
N PRO A 17 -8.09 8.59 25.26
CA PRO A 17 -7.91 9.01 23.89
C PRO A 17 -8.89 8.22 23.03
N GLY A 18 -9.76 8.91 22.31
CA GLY A 18 -10.64 8.26 21.34
C GLY A 18 -9.79 7.49 20.34
N LEU A 19 -9.83 6.16 20.42
CA LEU A 19 -9.17 5.28 19.46
C LEU A 19 -9.82 5.49 18.10
N ALA A 20 -9.20 6.34 17.28
CA ALA A 20 -9.53 6.46 15.88
C ALA A 20 -9.23 5.11 15.21
N LEU A 21 -10.28 4.36 14.91
CA LEU A 21 -10.22 3.21 14.03
C LEU A 21 -9.86 3.73 12.64
N ALA A 22 -8.63 3.46 12.20
CA ALA A 22 -8.22 3.74 10.83
C ALA A 22 -8.80 2.66 9.91
N ASP A 23 -9.55 3.08 8.89
CA ASP A 23 -9.88 2.20 7.76
C ASP A 23 -8.57 1.69 7.11
N ALA A 24 -8.57 0.47 6.58
CA ALA A 24 -7.38 -0.13 5.99
C ALA A 24 -6.88 0.68 4.78
N VAL A 25 -5.60 1.05 4.79
CA VAL A 25 -4.92 1.83 3.76
C VAL A 25 -4.96 1.10 2.42
N GLN A 26 -5.73 1.65 1.50
CA GLN A 26 -5.79 1.16 0.14
C GLN A 26 -4.62 1.71 -0.67
N LEU A 27 -3.70 0.83 -1.07
CA LEU A 27 -2.53 1.21 -1.85
C LEU A 27 -2.92 1.61 -3.29
N PRO A 28 -2.31 2.65 -3.88
CA PRO A 28 -2.55 3.01 -5.27
C PRO A 28 -1.90 2.00 -6.22
N ARG A 29 -2.47 1.86 -7.43
CA ARG A 29 -1.78 1.24 -8.56
C ARG A 29 -0.43 1.93 -8.82
N THR A 30 0.52 1.21 -9.39
CA THR A 30 1.85 1.73 -9.74
C THR A 30 1.83 2.66 -10.96
N GLY A 31 0.75 2.60 -11.74
CA GLY A 31 0.61 3.26 -13.05
C GLY A 31 0.97 2.36 -14.22
N GLN A 32 1.67 1.24 -14.00
CA GLN A 32 2.05 0.31 -15.06
C GLN A 32 0.84 -0.40 -15.66
N THR A 33 0.82 -0.44 -16.99
CA THR A 33 -0.20 -1.08 -17.85
C THR A 33 0.41 -1.93 -18.96
N THR A 34 1.69 -1.73 -19.29
CA THR A 34 2.43 -2.55 -20.25
C THR A 34 3.12 -3.72 -19.55
N CYS A 35 3.07 -4.90 -20.18
CA CYS A 35 3.79 -6.11 -19.76
C CYS A 35 4.94 -6.40 -20.73
N TYR A 36 5.99 -7.05 -20.24
CA TYR A 36 7.22 -7.26 -21.02
C TYR A 36 7.75 -8.69 -20.87
N THR A 37 8.37 -9.22 -21.93
CA THR A 37 9.12 -10.49 -21.89
C THR A 37 10.35 -10.39 -20.99
N ALA A 38 11.09 -11.50 -20.84
CA ALA A 38 12.39 -11.51 -20.17
C ALA A 38 13.38 -10.53 -20.84
N ASP A 39 13.42 -10.53 -22.18
CA ASP A 39 14.28 -9.66 -22.99
C ASP A 39 13.78 -8.20 -23.09
N GLY A 40 12.71 -7.85 -22.36
CA GLY A 40 12.15 -6.50 -22.33
C GLY A 40 11.31 -6.10 -23.53
N VAL A 41 10.89 -7.04 -24.37
CA VAL A 41 9.97 -6.77 -25.48
C VAL A 41 8.55 -6.62 -24.94
N SER A 42 7.83 -5.58 -25.34
CA SER A 42 6.42 -5.39 -24.96
C SER A 42 5.56 -6.57 -25.45
N THR A 43 4.67 -7.06 -24.60
CA THR A 43 3.82 -8.23 -24.88
C THR A 43 2.41 -8.03 -24.34
N ALA A 44 1.46 -8.84 -24.81
CA ALA A 44 0.09 -8.84 -24.33
C ALA A 44 0.04 -9.24 -22.84
N CYS A 45 -0.61 -8.43 -22.01
CA CYS A 45 -0.66 -8.64 -20.57
C CYS A 45 -1.51 -9.85 -20.13
N SER A 46 -2.48 -10.29 -20.93
CA SER A 46 -3.43 -11.33 -20.54
C SER A 46 -2.74 -12.61 -20.08
N GLY A 47 -3.02 -13.05 -18.85
CA GLY A 47 -2.45 -14.27 -18.27
C GLY A 47 -1.00 -14.17 -17.78
N THR A 48 -0.32 -13.03 -17.93
CA THR A 48 1.11 -12.90 -17.58
C THR A 48 1.41 -12.79 -16.09
N GLY A 49 0.42 -12.44 -15.24
CA GLY A 49 0.64 -12.18 -13.82
C GLY A 49 1.51 -10.95 -13.48
N GLN A 50 1.90 -10.16 -14.48
CA GLN A 50 2.66 -8.92 -14.28
C GLN A 50 1.75 -7.77 -13.80
N ASP A 51 2.34 -6.71 -13.27
CA ASP A 51 1.63 -5.56 -12.70
C ASP A 51 0.69 -4.90 -13.73
N GLY A 52 1.12 -4.76 -14.98
CA GLY A 52 0.28 -4.26 -16.09
C GLY A 52 -0.92 -5.15 -16.43
N ALA A 53 -0.92 -6.43 -16.03
CA ALA A 53 -2.04 -7.35 -16.20
C ALA A 53 -2.98 -7.34 -14.98
N LEU A 54 -2.41 -7.27 -13.78
CA LEU A 54 -3.15 -7.38 -12.52
C LEU A 54 -3.76 -6.04 -12.07
N LEU A 55 -3.08 -4.93 -12.38
CA LEU A 55 -3.47 -3.56 -12.03
C LEU A 55 -3.87 -3.46 -10.54
N ALA A 56 -3.07 -4.07 -9.66
CA ALA A 56 -3.40 -4.24 -8.26
C ALA A 56 -3.36 -2.91 -7.48
N GLY A 57 -4.35 -2.70 -6.61
CA GLY A 57 -4.56 -1.46 -5.88
C GLY A 57 -5.56 -0.50 -6.55
N ILE A 58 -5.73 0.66 -5.93
CA ILE A 58 -6.71 1.68 -6.31
C ILE A 58 -6.31 2.38 -7.60
N ALA A 59 -7.25 2.42 -8.56
CA ALA A 59 -7.08 3.12 -9.82
C ALA A 59 -6.85 4.62 -9.61
N TRP A 60 -5.99 5.21 -10.43
CA TRP A 60 -5.75 6.64 -10.38
C TRP A 60 -6.97 7.42 -10.87
N PRO A 61 -7.26 8.62 -10.32
CA PRO A 61 -8.25 9.52 -10.88
C PRO A 61 -7.96 9.84 -12.35
N THR A 62 -9.01 9.94 -13.16
CA THR A 62 -8.93 10.32 -14.59
C THR A 62 -8.19 11.64 -14.80
N THR A 63 -8.29 12.56 -13.83
CA THR A 63 -7.42 13.73 -13.70
C THR A 63 -6.69 13.63 -12.37
N ARG A 64 -5.52 12.97 -12.34
CA ARG A 64 -4.70 12.85 -11.14
C ARG A 64 -4.16 14.21 -10.69
N PHE A 65 -3.37 14.87 -11.52
CA PHE A 65 -2.75 16.15 -11.16
C PHE A 65 -3.53 17.35 -11.70
N VAL A 66 -3.54 18.44 -10.93
CA VAL A 66 -4.09 19.75 -11.33
C VAL A 66 -3.06 20.82 -11.03
N VAL A 67 -2.54 21.47 -12.08
CA VAL A 67 -1.67 22.65 -11.95
C VAL A 67 -2.52 23.86 -11.57
N ASN A 68 -2.21 24.47 -10.43
CA ASN A 68 -2.91 25.63 -9.91
C ASN A 68 -2.24 26.93 -10.39
N SER A 69 -3.02 28.00 -10.52
CA SER A 69 -2.54 29.32 -10.93
C SER A 69 -1.59 29.98 -9.91
N ASN A 70 -1.54 29.49 -8.67
CA ASN A 70 -0.69 29.98 -7.59
C ASN A 70 0.72 29.34 -7.57
N GLY A 71 1.12 28.57 -8.58
CA GLY A 71 2.45 27.92 -8.62
C GLY A 71 2.56 26.61 -7.84
N THR A 72 1.43 25.94 -7.57
CA THR A 72 1.38 24.61 -6.95
C THR A 72 0.76 23.56 -7.87
N VAL A 73 0.95 22.28 -7.56
CA VAL A 73 0.30 21.14 -8.25
C VAL A 73 -0.44 20.30 -7.21
N THR A 74 -1.75 20.17 -7.33
CA THR A 74 -2.56 19.28 -6.49
C THR A 74 -2.58 17.87 -7.08
N ASP A 75 -2.22 16.85 -6.30
CA ASP A 75 -2.37 15.44 -6.64
C ASP A 75 -3.67 14.88 -6.03
N LYS A 76 -4.71 14.66 -6.84
CA LYS A 76 -5.99 14.09 -6.41
C LYS A 76 -5.91 12.61 -6.03
N LEU A 77 -4.83 11.91 -6.36
CA LEU A 77 -4.63 10.55 -5.87
C LEU A 77 -4.37 10.58 -4.36
N THR A 78 -3.43 11.42 -3.91
CA THR A 78 -2.93 11.44 -2.52
C THR A 78 -3.50 12.56 -1.66
N GLY A 79 -4.13 13.57 -2.27
CA GLY A 79 -4.58 14.79 -1.60
C GLY A 79 -3.48 15.83 -1.39
N LEU A 80 -2.23 15.51 -1.75
CA LEU A 80 -1.07 16.36 -1.51
C LEU A 80 -1.00 17.55 -2.48
N ILE A 81 -0.43 18.66 -2.02
CA ILE A 81 -0.15 19.84 -2.83
C ILE A 81 1.37 20.03 -2.86
N TRP A 82 1.93 20.02 -4.07
CA TRP A 82 3.36 20.12 -4.32
C TRP A 82 3.73 21.53 -4.80
N VAL A 83 4.94 21.98 -4.51
CA VAL A 83 5.54 23.11 -5.24
C VAL A 83 5.72 22.69 -6.71
N LYS A 84 5.29 23.54 -7.64
CA LYS A 84 5.39 23.26 -9.09
C LYS A 84 6.84 23.22 -9.60
N ASP A 85 7.69 24.06 -9.03
CA ASP A 85 9.12 24.10 -9.33
C ASP A 85 9.88 23.08 -8.48
N ALA A 86 10.27 21.97 -9.11
CA ALA A 86 11.01 20.89 -8.49
C ALA A 86 12.52 21.17 -8.38
N ASN A 87 12.99 22.39 -8.69
CA ASN A 87 14.29 22.89 -8.28
C ASN A 87 14.19 24.36 -7.80
N LEU A 88 13.18 24.64 -6.96
CA LEU A 88 12.88 25.99 -6.48
C LEU A 88 14.08 26.70 -5.84
N MET A 89 14.96 25.97 -5.15
CA MET A 89 16.15 26.56 -4.53
C MET A 89 17.06 27.20 -5.58
N ASN A 90 17.26 26.56 -6.72
CA ASN A 90 18.04 27.12 -7.83
C ASN A 90 17.36 28.36 -8.41
N THR A 91 16.06 28.28 -8.70
CA THR A 91 15.35 29.33 -9.46
C THR A 91 14.96 30.55 -8.63
N ARG A 92 14.71 30.38 -7.33
CA ARG A 92 14.26 31.44 -6.41
C ARG A 92 15.35 31.91 -5.46
N ASP A 93 16.16 30.99 -4.92
CA ASP A 93 17.09 31.25 -3.82
C ASP A 93 18.51 30.72 -4.10
N PRO A 94 19.14 30.96 -5.27
CA PRO A 94 20.40 30.33 -5.68
C PRO A 94 21.60 30.63 -4.75
N SER A 95 21.47 31.61 -3.87
CA SER A 95 22.47 31.94 -2.84
C SER A 95 22.26 31.22 -1.51
N PHE A 96 21.24 30.36 -1.36
CA PHE A 96 20.90 29.75 -0.05
C PHE A 96 22.02 28.87 0.52
N THR A 97 22.62 28.02 -0.31
CA THR A 97 23.81 27.21 0.04
C THR A 97 25.07 27.61 -0.72
N GLY A 98 25.00 28.66 -1.54
CA GLY A 98 26.07 29.02 -2.50
C GLY A 98 26.22 28.06 -3.69
N SER A 99 25.41 26.99 -3.76
CA SER A 99 25.38 26.04 -4.87
C SER A 99 24.42 26.50 -5.98
N SER A 100 24.94 26.76 -7.17
CA SER A 100 24.15 27.16 -8.34
C SER A 100 23.41 26.01 -9.02
N SER A 101 23.47 24.78 -8.49
CA SER A 101 22.71 23.63 -9.00
C SER A 101 21.37 23.41 -8.28
N GLY A 102 21.25 23.84 -7.01
CA GLY A 102 20.13 23.50 -6.13
C GLY A 102 20.26 22.13 -5.43
N LEU A 103 21.38 21.42 -5.63
CA LEU A 103 21.76 20.25 -4.82
C LEU A 103 22.23 20.71 -3.44
N VAL A 104 21.75 20.04 -2.39
CA VAL A 104 22.09 20.35 -0.98
C VAL A 104 22.22 19.12 -0.09
N GLY A 105 22.91 19.28 1.04
CA GLY A 105 22.90 18.29 2.12
C GLY A 105 21.52 18.21 2.78
N TRP A 106 21.27 17.15 3.55
CA TRP A 106 19.93 16.90 4.08
C TRP A 106 19.48 17.93 5.13
N GLN A 107 20.41 18.41 5.96
CA GLN A 107 20.13 19.46 6.94
C GLN A 107 19.72 20.78 6.27
N ASP A 108 20.38 21.13 5.16
CA ASP A 108 20.05 22.31 4.35
C ASP A 108 18.67 22.16 3.66
N ALA A 109 18.28 20.94 3.27
CA ALA A 109 16.95 20.69 2.72
C ALA A 109 15.84 20.98 3.74
N LEU A 110 16.02 20.54 4.99
CA LEU A 110 15.11 20.85 6.11
C LEU A 110 15.09 22.36 6.41
N ALA A 111 16.28 23.00 6.45
CA ALA A 111 16.40 24.44 6.67
C ALA A 111 15.75 25.28 5.54
N TYR A 112 15.84 24.82 4.28
CA TYR A 112 15.20 25.49 3.15
C TYR A 112 13.68 25.46 3.25
N VAL A 113 13.11 24.32 3.63
CA VAL A 113 11.68 24.19 3.91
C VAL A 113 11.24 25.10 5.06
N ALA A 114 12.02 25.22 6.13
CA ALA A 114 11.76 26.18 7.22
C ALA A 114 11.81 27.64 6.74
N LYS A 115 12.71 27.97 5.80
CA LYS A 115 12.75 29.28 5.12
C LYS A 115 11.48 29.51 4.28
N LEU A 116 11.02 28.53 3.50
CA LEU A 116 9.78 28.66 2.72
C LEU A 116 8.56 28.97 3.62
N ASN A 117 8.50 28.38 4.82
CA ASN A 117 7.46 28.67 5.79
C ASN A 117 7.57 30.06 6.42
N THR A 118 8.80 30.50 6.70
CA THR A 118 9.09 31.85 7.22
C THR A 118 8.71 32.92 6.19
N ASP A 119 9.06 32.70 4.93
CA ASP A 119 8.74 33.57 3.79
C ASP A 119 7.24 33.55 3.42
N LYS A 120 6.44 32.66 4.03
CA LYS A 120 5.06 32.32 3.64
C LYS A 120 4.92 32.04 2.14
N TYR A 121 5.80 31.19 1.62
CA TYR A 121 5.90 30.93 0.18
C TYR A 121 4.56 30.49 -0.43
N LEU A 122 4.14 31.19 -1.49
CA LEU A 122 2.83 31.05 -2.17
C LEU A 122 1.61 31.27 -1.25
N GLY A 123 1.79 31.97 -0.12
CA GLY A 123 0.77 32.24 0.89
C GLY A 123 0.66 31.18 2.00
N TYR A 124 1.54 30.18 2.02
CA TYR A 124 1.48 29.03 2.92
C TYR A 124 2.69 28.96 3.86
N SER A 125 2.48 28.44 5.07
CA SER A 125 3.51 28.29 6.11
C SER A 125 3.52 26.89 6.74
N ASP A 126 3.01 25.91 5.99
CA ASP A 126 2.89 24.48 6.33
C ASP A 126 3.52 23.59 5.25
N TRP A 127 4.50 24.13 4.51
CA TRP A 127 5.39 23.35 3.66
C TRP A 127 6.25 22.43 4.52
N ARG A 128 6.50 21.23 4.02
CA ARG A 128 7.38 20.24 4.63
C ARG A 128 8.15 19.50 3.54
N LEU A 129 9.27 18.89 3.93
CA LEU A 129 9.95 17.91 3.08
C LEU A 129 9.07 16.63 3.09
N PRO A 130 8.73 16.05 1.92
CA PRO A 130 7.87 14.87 1.83
C PRO A 130 8.53 13.68 2.51
N ASN A 131 7.77 12.83 3.21
CA ASN A 131 8.34 11.57 3.67
C ASN A 131 8.51 10.58 2.51
N ILE A 132 9.21 9.47 2.74
CA ILE A 132 9.59 8.57 1.63
C ILE A 132 8.37 7.94 0.92
N ASN A 133 7.26 7.75 1.64
CA ASN A 133 6.01 7.25 1.05
C ASN A 133 5.31 8.30 0.16
N GLU A 134 5.39 9.56 0.53
CA GLU A 134 4.83 10.68 -0.25
C GLU A 134 5.69 10.99 -1.47
N LEU A 135 7.01 11.06 -1.31
CA LEU A 135 7.92 11.35 -2.42
C LEU A 135 7.87 10.26 -3.49
N LYS A 136 7.86 8.97 -3.08
CA LYS A 136 7.73 7.85 -4.03
C LYS A 136 6.35 7.78 -4.71
N SER A 137 5.34 8.50 -4.20
CA SER A 137 4.01 8.55 -4.84
C SER A 137 4.00 9.36 -6.13
N LEU A 138 4.98 10.25 -6.35
CA LEU A 138 5.14 10.98 -7.62
C LEU A 138 5.56 10.06 -8.77
N VAL A 139 6.04 8.84 -8.50
CA VAL A 139 6.50 7.90 -9.54
C VAL A 139 5.33 7.26 -10.28
N ASN A 140 5.46 7.18 -11.60
CA ASN A 140 4.65 6.40 -12.53
C ASN A 140 5.49 5.26 -13.12
N ALA A 141 5.15 4.01 -12.79
CA ALA A 141 5.89 2.84 -13.23
C ALA A 141 5.71 2.47 -14.72
N GLU A 142 4.80 3.13 -15.44
CA GLU A 142 4.70 3.03 -16.91
C GLU A 142 5.74 3.91 -17.62
N GLN A 143 6.24 4.96 -16.95
CA GLN A 143 7.05 5.98 -17.61
C GLN A 143 8.53 5.63 -17.53
N ALA A 144 9.18 5.53 -18.69
CA ALA A 144 10.63 5.34 -18.78
C ALA A 144 11.39 6.56 -18.24
N ALA A 145 10.87 7.77 -18.45
CA ALA A 145 11.43 9.02 -17.95
C ALA A 145 10.36 9.77 -17.15
N ASN A 146 10.37 9.58 -15.83
CA ASN A 146 9.38 10.16 -14.92
C ASN A 146 9.49 11.68 -14.82
N ASP A 147 10.69 12.24 -14.94
CA ASP A 147 10.95 13.68 -14.99
C ASP A 147 10.34 14.34 -16.24
N THR A 148 10.46 13.67 -17.38
CA THR A 148 9.89 14.07 -18.66
C THR A 148 8.37 14.00 -18.59
N TRP A 149 7.79 12.96 -17.99
CA TRP A 149 6.34 12.87 -17.78
C TRP A 149 5.82 13.92 -16.78
N LEU A 150 6.51 14.12 -15.64
CA LEU A 150 6.17 15.16 -14.66
C LEU A 150 6.24 16.56 -15.28
N THR A 151 7.21 16.82 -16.15
CA THR A 151 7.37 18.13 -16.80
C THR A 151 6.41 18.32 -17.98
N ALA A 152 6.39 17.40 -18.94
CA ALA A 152 5.69 17.55 -20.22
C ALA A 152 4.20 17.15 -20.17
N THR A 153 3.82 16.20 -19.30
CA THR A 153 2.44 15.70 -19.20
C THR A 153 1.71 16.24 -17.98
N VAL A 154 2.38 16.32 -16.83
CA VAL A 154 1.77 16.82 -15.58
C VAL A 154 1.89 18.34 -15.45
N GLY A 155 3.02 18.93 -15.86
CA GLY A 155 3.25 20.37 -15.83
C GLY A 155 4.00 20.87 -14.60
N PHE A 156 4.78 20.02 -13.92
CA PHE A 156 5.88 20.49 -13.05
C PHE A 156 6.95 21.23 -13.89
N THR A 157 7.84 21.96 -13.23
CA THR A 157 8.98 22.63 -13.87
C THR A 157 10.29 22.27 -13.17
N ASN A 158 11.40 22.24 -13.92
CA ASN A 158 12.75 21.97 -13.42
C ASN A 158 12.90 20.64 -12.64
N VAL A 159 12.11 19.61 -13.00
CA VAL A 159 12.27 18.26 -12.44
C VAL A 159 13.62 17.70 -12.86
N GLN A 160 14.35 17.11 -11.92
CA GLN A 160 15.68 16.57 -12.11
C GLN A 160 15.62 15.04 -12.10
N GLY A 161 15.67 14.39 -13.27
CA GLY A 161 15.59 12.93 -13.37
C GLY A 161 16.54 12.31 -14.40
N GLN A 162 17.66 12.95 -14.71
CA GLN A 162 18.76 12.23 -15.32
C GLN A 162 19.34 11.20 -14.34
N SER A 163 20.08 10.21 -14.85
CA SER A 163 20.77 9.22 -14.02
C SER A 163 21.53 9.90 -12.87
N TYR A 164 21.35 9.39 -11.65
CA TYR A 164 21.93 9.93 -10.41
C TYR A 164 21.36 11.27 -9.90
N GLN A 165 20.24 11.77 -10.45
CA GLN A 165 19.49 12.88 -9.86
C GLN A 165 18.43 12.38 -8.87
N TRP A 166 18.69 12.61 -7.59
CA TRP A 166 17.86 12.15 -6.47
C TRP A 166 17.17 13.33 -5.76
N TYR A 167 16.07 13.05 -5.08
CA TYR A 167 15.35 13.98 -4.21
C TYR A 167 15.34 13.48 -2.77
N TRP A 168 15.64 14.37 -1.82
CA TRP A 168 15.56 14.05 -0.40
C TRP A 168 14.11 13.88 0.08
N SER A 169 13.89 12.88 0.93
CA SER A 169 12.70 12.78 1.78
C SER A 169 13.00 13.22 3.22
N SER A 170 11.99 13.50 4.03
CA SER A 170 12.13 13.78 5.48
C SER A 170 12.36 12.54 6.34
N THR A 171 12.39 11.35 5.74
CA THR A 171 12.62 10.07 6.44
C THR A 171 14.12 9.80 6.54
N PHE A 172 14.68 9.79 7.76
CA PHE A 172 16.08 9.42 7.96
C PHE A 172 16.25 7.89 7.96
N LEU A 173 17.47 7.40 7.77
CA LEU A 173 17.79 5.97 7.83
C LEU A 173 17.88 5.51 9.30
N SER A 174 16.91 4.71 9.75
CA SER A 174 16.85 4.21 11.13
C SER A 174 17.89 3.11 11.39
N GLY A 175 19.16 3.48 11.53
CA GLY A 175 20.21 2.55 11.94
C GLY A 175 21.60 3.18 11.86
N THR A 176 22.44 2.87 12.84
CA THR A 176 23.87 3.13 12.74
C THR A 176 24.55 1.92 12.12
N GLY A 177 25.42 2.17 11.15
CA GLY A 177 26.43 1.20 10.77
C GLY A 177 27.67 1.92 10.28
N THR A 178 28.81 1.26 10.38
CA THR A 178 30.09 1.86 10.02
C THR A 178 30.30 1.77 8.51
N ASN A 179 30.57 2.91 7.87
CA ASN A 179 31.17 2.92 6.56
C ASN A 179 32.49 2.13 6.63
N SER A 180 32.59 1.01 5.90
CA SER A 180 33.75 0.11 5.93
C SER A 180 35.06 0.76 5.50
N THR A 181 34.98 1.92 4.82
CA THR A 181 36.14 2.70 4.34
C THR A 181 36.55 3.82 5.32
N SER A 182 35.63 4.33 6.16
CA SER A 182 35.92 5.48 7.05
C SER A 182 35.69 5.24 8.55
N GLY A 183 35.09 4.11 8.94
CA GLY A 183 34.75 3.79 10.33
C GLY A 183 33.66 4.70 10.95
N THR A 184 33.07 5.60 10.17
CA THR A 184 32.08 6.58 10.63
C THR A 184 30.68 5.95 10.72
N ILE A 185 29.90 6.31 11.75
CA ILE A 185 28.47 6.03 11.78
C ILE A 185 27.81 6.72 10.58
N LEU A 186 27.22 5.94 9.68
CA LEU A 186 26.41 6.49 8.59
C LEU A 186 25.17 7.18 9.17
N ALA A 187 25.14 8.50 9.07
CA ALA A 187 23.92 9.29 9.16
C ALA A 187 23.28 9.26 7.77
N GLY A 188 22.31 8.37 7.54
CA GLY A 188 21.64 8.23 6.24
C GLY A 188 20.31 8.97 6.16
N ALA A 189 19.91 9.39 4.96
CA ALA A 189 18.54 9.84 4.66
C ALA A 189 18.00 9.16 3.40
N TRP A 190 16.68 8.92 3.36
CA TRP A 190 16.03 8.26 2.22
C TRP A 190 15.76 9.24 1.08
N GLU A 191 15.92 8.75 -0.15
CA GLU A 191 15.81 9.54 -1.37
C GLU A 191 15.11 8.77 -2.51
N VAL A 192 14.57 9.51 -3.48
CA VAL A 192 13.90 8.95 -4.66
C VAL A 192 14.48 9.55 -5.93
N ASN A 193 14.79 8.70 -6.91
CA ASN A 193 15.16 9.12 -8.24
C ASN A 193 13.87 9.42 -9.02
N LEU A 194 13.59 10.70 -9.33
CA LEU A 194 12.40 11.09 -10.11
C LEU A 194 12.58 10.90 -11.62
N GLY A 195 13.71 10.35 -12.07
CA GLY A 195 13.93 9.91 -13.45
C GLY A 195 13.38 8.51 -13.71
N ASP A 196 13.82 7.53 -12.91
CA ASP A 196 13.50 6.12 -13.12
C ASP A 196 12.58 5.51 -12.05
N GLY A 197 12.37 6.17 -10.92
CA GLY A 197 11.53 5.69 -9.82
C GLY A 197 12.25 4.83 -8.78
N GLY A 198 13.59 4.79 -8.79
CA GLY A 198 14.39 4.12 -7.76
C GLY A 198 14.21 4.75 -6.38
N VAL A 199 14.30 3.94 -5.32
CA VAL A 199 14.24 4.39 -3.93
C VAL A 199 15.52 3.95 -3.22
N GLY A 200 16.30 4.94 -2.79
CA GLY A 200 17.63 4.77 -2.23
C GLY A 200 17.77 5.43 -0.86
N TYR A 201 18.97 5.34 -0.29
CA TYR A 201 19.40 6.18 0.82
C TYR A 201 20.84 6.60 0.57
N ALA A 202 21.23 7.77 1.09
CA ALA A 202 22.56 8.30 0.96
C ALA A 202 23.04 8.93 2.28
N ASP A 203 24.36 9.09 2.42
CA ASP A 203 24.96 9.77 3.56
C ASP A 203 24.53 11.25 3.56
N MET A 204 23.87 11.68 4.63
CA MET A 204 23.18 12.96 4.73
C MET A 204 24.14 14.16 4.87
N ALA A 205 25.43 13.90 5.13
CA ALA A 205 26.48 14.89 5.28
C ALA A 205 27.50 14.87 4.11
N ALA A 206 27.74 13.70 3.50
CA ALA A 206 28.66 13.55 2.37
C ALA A 206 27.98 13.64 0.99
N THR A 207 26.65 13.49 0.92
CA THR A 207 25.89 13.47 -0.34
C THR A 207 24.96 14.68 -0.44
N THR A 208 24.62 15.07 -1.66
CA THR A 208 23.67 16.15 -1.94
C THR A 208 22.59 15.70 -2.90
N ALA A 209 21.34 16.08 -2.64
CA ALA A 209 20.19 15.78 -3.49
C ALA A 209 19.28 17.02 -3.64
N TYR A 210 18.28 16.92 -4.52
CA TYR A 210 17.32 17.99 -4.78
C TYR A 210 16.18 18.02 -3.76
N VAL A 211 15.44 19.13 -3.72
CA VAL A 211 14.36 19.38 -2.77
C VAL A 211 13.09 19.75 -3.52
N ILE A 212 12.01 19.02 -3.26
CA ILE A 212 10.65 19.38 -3.65
C ILE A 212 9.79 19.44 -2.38
N ALA A 213 9.21 20.60 -2.10
CA ALA A 213 8.38 20.77 -0.90
C ALA A 213 6.93 20.35 -1.18
N VAL A 214 6.31 19.74 -0.17
CA VAL A 214 4.91 19.29 -0.18
C VAL A 214 4.16 19.91 0.99
N ARG A 215 2.84 20.01 0.88
CA ARG A 215 1.93 20.30 1.99
C ARG A 215 0.66 19.47 1.86
N THR A 216 -0.04 19.31 2.98
CA THR A 216 -1.33 18.61 3.01
C THR A 216 -2.40 19.47 2.30
N GLY A 217 -3.20 18.84 1.44
CA GLY A 217 -4.31 19.48 0.74
C GLY A 217 -5.68 18.95 1.20
N SER A 218 -6.57 18.74 0.22
CA SER A 218 -7.86 18.07 0.43
C SER A 218 -7.68 16.54 0.54
N GLU A 219 -8.72 15.82 0.93
CA GLU A 219 -8.68 14.34 0.91
C GLU A 219 -8.41 13.81 -0.51
N GLY A 220 -7.50 12.85 -0.61
CA GLY A 220 -7.18 12.12 -1.84
C GLY A 220 -8.08 10.92 -2.07
N THR A 221 -7.88 10.26 -3.20
CA THR A 221 -8.52 8.96 -3.50
C THR A 221 -7.89 7.82 -2.67
N VAL A 222 -6.64 7.97 -2.24
CA VAL A 222 -5.95 7.10 -1.29
C VAL A 222 -5.28 7.94 -0.20
N THR A 223 -5.22 7.40 1.01
CA THR A 223 -4.40 7.93 2.10
C THR A 223 -3.11 7.12 2.17
N LEU A 224 -1.96 7.75 1.96
CA LEU A 224 -0.67 7.05 2.07
C LEU A 224 -0.39 6.65 3.52
N PRO A 225 0.26 5.51 3.78
CA PRO A 225 0.60 5.09 5.15
C PRO A 225 1.77 5.92 5.70
N ARG A 226 1.81 6.08 7.04
CA ARG A 226 3.05 6.50 7.72
C ARG A 226 4.18 5.52 7.40
N THR A 227 5.41 6.01 7.54
CA THR A 227 6.65 5.26 7.28
C THR A 227 7.05 4.33 8.42
N GLY A 228 6.44 4.47 9.59
CA GLY A 228 6.84 3.82 10.85
C GLY A 228 7.83 4.63 11.68
N GLN A 229 8.37 5.72 11.14
CA GLN A 229 9.31 6.60 11.85
C GLN A 229 8.60 7.43 12.93
N THR A 230 9.13 7.40 14.16
CA THR A 230 8.60 8.12 15.35
C THR A 230 9.69 8.84 16.14
N THR A 231 10.93 8.75 15.66
CA THR A 231 12.13 9.43 16.17
C THR A 231 12.67 10.34 15.07
N CYS A 232 13.59 11.21 15.43
CA CYS A 232 14.30 12.11 14.52
C CYS A 232 15.81 11.90 14.68
N PHE A 233 16.60 12.29 13.71
CA PHE A 233 18.06 12.32 13.81
C PHE A 233 18.53 13.60 14.48
N ASP A 234 19.32 13.48 15.55
CA ASP A 234 19.98 14.59 16.23
C ASP A 234 21.42 14.73 15.72
N PHE A 235 21.67 15.78 14.95
CA PHE A 235 22.99 16.12 14.40
C PHE A 235 24.04 16.46 15.48
N THR A 236 23.63 16.81 16.70
CA THR A 236 24.57 17.15 17.78
C THR A 236 25.14 15.92 18.48
N THR A 237 24.34 14.85 18.59
CA THR A 237 24.75 13.56 19.15
C THR A 237 25.06 12.51 18.08
N ASN A 238 24.76 12.80 16.81
CA ASN A 238 24.87 11.90 15.66
C ASN A 238 24.10 10.58 15.86
N ALA A 239 22.88 10.68 16.42
CA ALA A 239 22.07 9.54 16.86
C ALA A 239 20.56 9.81 16.73
N PRO A 240 19.72 8.75 16.71
CA PRO A 240 18.27 8.90 16.83
C PRO A 240 17.85 9.45 18.20
N THR A 241 16.88 10.37 18.20
CA THR A 241 16.27 11.01 19.37
C THR A 241 14.75 10.96 19.30
N SER A 242 14.07 10.92 20.45
CA SER A 242 12.62 11.16 20.52
C SER A 242 12.25 12.66 20.49
N THR A 243 13.23 13.55 20.56
CA THR A 243 13.03 15.01 20.61
C THR A 243 12.95 15.59 19.20
N CYS A 244 11.77 15.50 18.60
CA CYS A 244 11.53 15.86 17.20
C CYS A 244 11.13 17.33 16.93
N THR A 245 10.81 18.12 17.96
CA THR A 245 10.22 19.46 17.81
C THR A 245 11.09 20.44 17.03
N GLY A 246 10.55 21.01 15.96
CA GLY A 246 11.20 22.00 15.10
C GLY A 246 12.24 21.42 14.14
N THR A 247 12.28 20.11 13.94
CA THR A 247 13.29 19.46 13.09
C THR A 247 12.86 19.35 11.62
N GLY A 248 11.55 19.38 11.34
CA GLY A 248 10.98 19.17 10.00
C GLY A 248 11.03 17.72 9.51
N GLN A 249 11.52 16.79 10.33
CA GLN A 249 11.73 15.39 9.96
C GLN A 249 10.46 14.55 10.07
N ASP A 250 10.42 13.39 9.41
CA ASP A 250 9.23 12.53 9.31
C ASP A 250 8.72 12.06 10.69
N GLY A 251 9.61 11.80 11.66
CA GLY A 251 9.24 11.51 13.05
C GLY A 251 8.55 12.65 13.79
N GLU A 252 8.74 13.91 13.36
CA GLU A 252 7.94 15.06 13.84
C GLU A 252 6.59 15.12 13.12
N GLN A 253 6.61 14.98 11.80
CA GLN A 253 5.46 15.24 10.94
C GLN A 253 4.41 14.11 10.98
N LEU A 254 4.84 12.86 11.21
CA LEU A 254 4.01 11.65 11.27
C LEU A 254 2.95 11.61 10.16
N SER A 255 3.35 11.98 8.93
CA SER A 255 2.43 12.23 7.83
C SER A 255 1.93 10.93 7.19
N GLY A 256 0.63 10.90 6.87
CA GLY A 256 -0.08 9.72 6.39
C GLY A 256 -0.89 8.99 7.47
N ALA A 257 -1.56 7.91 7.07
CA ALA A 257 -2.40 7.09 7.93
C ALA A 257 -1.59 6.42 9.04
N PRO A 258 -2.04 6.50 10.32
CA PRO A 258 -1.38 5.83 11.43
C PRO A 258 -1.43 4.32 11.27
N TRP A 259 -0.39 3.64 11.75
CA TRP A 259 -0.39 2.18 11.78
C TRP A 259 -1.33 1.66 12.88
N PRO A 260 -2.05 0.56 12.65
CA PRO A 260 -2.80 -0.10 13.71
C PRO A 260 -1.85 -0.70 14.76
N ALA A 261 -2.30 -0.77 16.02
CA ALA A 261 -1.48 -1.22 17.14
C ALA A 261 -0.96 -2.66 16.98
N SER A 262 -1.73 -3.54 16.33
CA SER A 262 -1.25 -4.79 15.75
C SER A 262 -1.23 -4.60 14.24
N ARG A 263 -0.04 -4.42 13.66
CA ARG A 263 0.12 -4.32 12.21
C ARG A 263 -0.11 -5.66 11.52
N PHE A 264 0.46 -6.73 12.06
CA PHE A 264 0.35 -8.06 11.46
C PHE A 264 -0.41 -9.01 12.36
N THR A 265 -1.29 -9.81 11.77
CA THR A 265 -2.05 -10.86 12.44
C THR A 265 -1.81 -12.19 11.74
N VAL A 266 -1.27 -13.16 12.48
CA VAL A 266 -1.18 -14.55 12.01
C VAL A 266 -2.60 -15.10 11.96
N ASN A 267 -3.02 -15.57 10.79
CA ASN A 267 -4.37 -16.08 10.58
C ASN A 267 -4.56 -17.46 11.21
N SER A 268 -5.82 -17.91 11.33
CA SER A 268 -6.17 -19.20 11.96
C SER A 268 -5.63 -20.42 11.22
N ASP A 269 -5.24 -20.28 9.95
CA ASP A 269 -4.51 -21.28 9.17
C ASP A 269 -3.04 -21.45 9.60
N THR A 270 -2.53 -20.55 10.44
CA THR A 270 -1.12 -20.45 10.92
C THR A 270 -0.05 -20.30 9.83
N THR A 271 -0.45 -20.16 8.56
CA THR A 271 0.41 -20.20 7.37
C THR A 271 0.31 -18.93 6.52
N THR A 272 -0.70 -18.09 6.78
CA THR A 272 -0.84 -16.75 6.20
C THR A 272 -0.86 -15.66 7.28
N ILE A 273 -0.52 -14.43 6.88
CA ILE A 273 -0.52 -13.24 7.74
C ILE A 273 -1.31 -12.13 7.06
N THR A 274 -2.25 -11.54 7.80
CA THR A 274 -2.95 -10.31 7.40
C THR A 274 -2.14 -9.09 7.85
N ASP A 275 -1.82 -8.19 6.92
CA ASP A 275 -1.34 -6.83 7.22
C ASP A 275 -2.54 -5.92 7.46
N ASN A 276 -2.89 -5.70 8.72
CA ASN A 276 -4.02 -4.86 9.16
C ASN A 276 -3.88 -3.40 8.70
N LEU A 277 -2.68 -2.95 8.30
CA LEU A 277 -2.51 -1.63 7.69
C LEU A 277 -3.11 -1.58 6.28
N THR A 278 -2.91 -2.62 5.46
CA THR A 278 -3.26 -2.63 4.03
C THR A 278 -4.42 -3.58 3.68
N ALA A 279 -4.88 -4.37 4.65
CA ALA A 279 -5.73 -5.54 4.49
C ALA A 279 -5.18 -6.66 3.61
N LEU A 280 -3.95 -6.56 3.07
CA LEU A 280 -3.33 -7.60 2.24
C LEU A 280 -3.01 -8.85 3.06
N VAL A 281 -3.15 -10.02 2.44
CA VAL A 281 -2.79 -11.31 3.04
C VAL A 281 -1.55 -11.86 2.34
N TRP A 282 -0.55 -12.20 3.14
CA TRP A 282 0.77 -12.65 2.72
C TRP A 282 0.98 -14.10 3.18
N THR A 283 1.84 -14.86 2.51
CA THR A 283 2.37 -16.09 3.11
C THR A 283 3.18 -15.74 4.35
N LYS A 284 3.03 -16.53 5.43
CA LYS A 284 3.80 -16.36 6.67
C LYS A 284 5.29 -16.62 6.41
N ASP A 285 5.58 -17.68 5.68
CA ASP A 285 6.92 -17.96 5.17
C ASP A 285 7.11 -17.18 3.86
N ALA A 286 8.08 -16.28 3.83
CA ALA A 286 8.42 -15.46 2.67
C ALA A 286 9.19 -16.23 1.60
N ALA A 287 9.73 -17.41 1.95
CA ALA A 287 10.37 -18.36 1.05
C ALA A 287 9.58 -19.70 1.05
N ALA A 288 8.27 -19.63 1.27
CA ALA A 288 7.39 -20.78 1.42
C ALA A 288 7.63 -21.82 0.31
N SER A 289 8.00 -23.03 0.72
CA SER A 289 8.09 -24.18 -0.19
C SER A 289 6.70 -24.49 -0.74
N GLY A 290 6.49 -24.13 -2.00
CA GLY A 290 5.29 -24.51 -2.74
C GLY A 290 5.20 -26.04 -2.90
N PRO A 291 4.08 -26.52 -3.45
CA PRO A 291 3.91 -27.94 -3.74
C PRO A 291 5.08 -28.49 -4.56
N ILE A 292 5.46 -29.75 -4.37
CA ILE A 292 6.56 -30.39 -5.12
C ILE A 292 6.33 -30.27 -6.65
N ALA A 293 5.07 -30.32 -7.09
CA ALA A 293 4.66 -30.11 -8.48
C ALA A 293 5.04 -28.73 -9.05
N CYS A 294 5.26 -27.72 -8.20
CA CYS A 294 5.73 -26.38 -8.55
C CYS A 294 7.26 -26.22 -8.40
N GLY A 295 8.02 -27.34 -8.37
CA GLY A 295 9.48 -27.36 -8.21
C GLY A 295 9.97 -27.48 -6.77
N GLY A 296 9.13 -27.95 -5.84
CA GLY A 296 9.34 -27.89 -4.39
C GLY A 296 10.53 -28.67 -3.82
N THR A 297 11.69 -28.01 -3.81
CA THR A 297 12.59 -27.84 -2.66
C THR A 297 12.78 -26.32 -2.48
N PRO A 298 12.98 -25.77 -1.26
CA PRO A 298 12.58 -24.39 -0.91
C PRO A 298 13.03 -23.41 -1.99
N PRO A 299 12.10 -22.61 -2.56
CA PRO A 299 12.19 -22.19 -3.95
C PRO A 299 13.49 -21.44 -4.14
N GLY A 300 14.46 -22.12 -4.74
CA GLY A 300 15.78 -21.56 -4.96
C GLY A 300 15.58 -20.27 -5.73
N ALA A 301 16.28 -19.23 -5.31
CA ALA A 301 16.18 -17.90 -5.85
C ALA A 301 16.07 -17.95 -7.40
N MET A 302 15.02 -17.38 -7.97
CA MET A 302 14.53 -17.74 -9.31
C MET A 302 14.42 -16.54 -10.25
N SER A 303 14.42 -16.81 -11.56
CA SER A 303 14.24 -15.78 -12.59
C SER A 303 12.83 -15.20 -12.54
N PHE A 304 12.65 -14.00 -13.08
CA PHE A 304 11.36 -13.31 -13.06
C PHE A 304 10.24 -14.08 -13.77
N VAL A 305 10.56 -14.81 -14.85
CA VAL A 305 9.58 -15.66 -15.56
C VAL A 305 9.18 -16.85 -14.70
N LEU A 306 10.16 -17.55 -14.09
CA LEU A 306 9.89 -18.65 -13.19
C LEU A 306 9.08 -18.21 -11.95
N ALA A 307 9.25 -16.97 -11.49
CA ALA A 307 8.43 -16.42 -10.41
C ALA A 307 6.94 -16.29 -10.78
N LEU A 308 6.64 -15.91 -12.02
CA LEU A 308 5.26 -15.82 -12.52
C LEU A 308 4.66 -17.22 -12.74
N ASP A 309 5.43 -18.14 -13.33
CA ASP A 309 5.02 -19.54 -13.50
C ASP A 309 4.78 -20.24 -12.15
N TYR A 310 5.64 -19.96 -11.16
CA TYR A 310 5.50 -20.47 -9.79
C TYR A 310 4.18 -19.99 -9.15
N ILE A 311 3.87 -18.70 -9.23
CA ILE A 311 2.58 -18.14 -8.76
C ILE A 311 1.39 -18.81 -9.47
N ALA A 312 1.45 -19.00 -10.79
CA ALA A 312 0.40 -19.71 -11.54
C ALA A 312 0.23 -21.17 -11.06
N CYS A 313 1.33 -21.84 -10.72
CA CYS A 313 1.31 -23.18 -10.16
C CYS A 313 0.74 -23.22 -8.72
N LEU A 314 1.10 -22.27 -7.85
CA LEU A 314 0.51 -22.14 -6.51
C LEU A 314 -1.02 -22.01 -6.60
N ASN A 315 -1.52 -21.22 -7.54
CA ASN A 315 -2.95 -21.04 -7.76
C ASN A 315 -3.64 -22.30 -8.28
N THR A 316 -3.02 -22.98 -9.25
CA THR A 316 -3.52 -24.27 -9.78
C THR A 316 -3.59 -25.35 -8.69
N ALA A 317 -2.64 -25.34 -7.76
CA ALA A 317 -2.57 -26.29 -6.65
C ALA A 317 -3.43 -25.89 -5.42
N ASN A 318 -4.16 -24.77 -5.46
CA ASN A 318 -4.89 -24.19 -4.34
C ASN A 318 -4.03 -24.06 -3.07
N PHE A 319 -2.81 -23.52 -3.23
CA PHE A 319 -1.80 -23.44 -2.19
C PHE A 319 -2.30 -22.71 -0.94
N LEU A 320 -2.11 -23.33 0.23
CA LEU A 320 -2.65 -22.88 1.53
C LEU A 320 -4.17 -22.66 1.55
N GLY A 321 -4.91 -23.33 0.65
CA GLY A 321 -6.36 -23.15 0.53
C GLY A 321 -6.78 -21.97 -0.36
N HIS A 322 -5.85 -21.33 -1.07
CA HIS A 322 -6.07 -20.13 -1.87
C HIS A 322 -5.57 -20.31 -3.31
N ASN A 323 -6.26 -19.67 -4.26
CA ASN A 323 -5.98 -19.75 -5.70
C ASN A 323 -5.91 -18.38 -6.41
N ASP A 324 -5.75 -17.32 -5.64
CA ASP A 324 -5.71 -15.90 -6.04
C ASP A 324 -4.39 -15.21 -5.58
N TRP A 325 -3.33 -16.00 -5.40
CA TRP A 325 -1.98 -15.48 -5.16
C TRP A 325 -1.46 -14.71 -6.37
N ARG A 326 -0.70 -13.65 -6.10
CA ARG A 326 0.08 -12.89 -7.08
C ARG A 326 1.47 -12.58 -6.53
N LEU A 327 2.37 -12.24 -7.44
CA LEU A 327 3.61 -11.55 -7.11
C LEU A 327 3.26 -10.07 -6.81
N PRO A 328 3.63 -9.52 -5.63
CA PRO A 328 3.26 -8.17 -5.23
C PRO A 328 3.82 -7.13 -6.21
N ASN A 329 3.08 -6.07 -6.49
CA ASN A 329 3.68 -4.93 -7.21
C ASN A 329 4.60 -4.11 -6.29
N ARG A 330 5.37 -3.16 -6.85
CA ARG A 330 6.34 -2.37 -6.06
C ARG A 330 5.71 -1.54 -4.94
N ASN A 331 4.42 -1.21 -5.01
CA ASN A 331 3.72 -0.49 -3.95
C ASN A 331 3.28 -1.45 -2.84
N GLU A 332 2.81 -2.65 -3.17
CA GLU A 332 2.46 -3.72 -2.23
C GLU A 332 3.68 -4.23 -1.45
N LEU A 333 4.77 -4.58 -2.13
CA LEU A 333 5.98 -5.03 -1.45
C LEU A 333 6.64 -3.89 -0.65
N GLY A 334 6.64 -2.69 -1.22
CA GLY A 334 7.11 -1.47 -0.57
C GLY A 334 6.24 -0.94 0.57
N SER A 335 5.08 -1.55 0.86
CA SER A 335 4.27 -1.23 2.05
C SER A 335 4.71 -2.03 3.27
N LEU A 336 5.35 -3.20 3.10
CA LEU A 336 5.85 -4.00 4.24
C LEU A 336 6.93 -3.27 5.04
N LEU A 337 7.63 -2.29 4.46
CA LEU A 337 8.78 -1.64 5.06
C LEU A 337 8.46 -0.79 6.31
N ASN A 338 9.34 -0.85 7.31
CA ASN A 338 9.36 -0.02 8.51
C ASN A 338 10.61 0.87 8.57
N TYR A 339 10.49 2.11 8.09
CA TYR A 339 11.58 3.09 8.07
C TYR A 339 11.89 3.70 9.46
N GLY A 340 11.18 3.28 10.52
CA GLY A 340 11.49 3.61 11.91
C GLY A 340 12.21 2.49 12.68
N TYR A 341 12.41 1.31 12.09
CA TYR A 341 12.97 0.17 12.81
C TYR A 341 14.50 0.26 12.94
N THR A 342 14.98 0.53 14.16
CA THR A 342 16.42 0.58 14.47
C THR A 342 17.03 -0.79 14.80
N GLY A 343 16.21 -1.79 15.14
CA GLY A 343 16.68 -3.11 15.57
C GLY A 343 17.48 -3.12 16.88
N SER A 344 18.00 -4.30 17.23
CA SER A 344 18.94 -4.52 18.34
C SER A 344 20.37 -4.79 17.87
N SER A 345 20.63 -4.66 16.56
CA SER A 345 21.94 -4.89 15.95
C SER A 345 22.80 -3.63 16.04
N PRO A 346 24.09 -3.71 16.43
CA PRO A 346 25.02 -2.58 16.35
C PRO A 346 25.42 -2.25 14.90
N THR A 347 25.09 -3.13 13.96
CA THR A 347 25.23 -2.91 12.51
C THR A 347 23.85 -3.01 11.87
N PHE A 348 23.24 -1.84 11.62
CA PHE A 348 22.06 -1.64 10.77
C PHE A 348 20.73 -2.32 11.22
N GLY A 349 19.62 -1.60 11.10
CA GLY A 349 18.27 -2.10 11.42
C GLY A 349 17.78 -3.19 10.47
N ASN A 350 17.87 -4.45 10.88
CA ASN A 350 17.50 -5.61 10.05
C ASN A 350 15.97 -5.73 9.88
N MET A 351 15.46 -5.42 8.68
CA MET A 351 14.03 -5.48 8.36
C MET A 351 13.46 -6.90 8.46
N ALA A 352 14.21 -7.91 8.05
CA ALA A 352 13.82 -9.32 8.21
C ALA A 352 13.68 -9.71 9.69
N ALA A 353 14.52 -9.17 10.59
CA ALA A 353 14.36 -9.38 12.04
C ALA A 353 13.06 -8.76 12.58
N TRP A 354 12.66 -7.58 12.11
CA TRP A 354 11.38 -6.97 12.47
C TRP A 354 10.18 -7.76 11.93
N LEU A 355 10.24 -8.22 10.69
CA LEU A 355 9.19 -9.06 10.08
C LEU A 355 9.08 -10.42 10.79
N ASN A 356 10.21 -11.07 11.10
CA ASN A 356 10.26 -12.30 11.89
C ASN A 356 9.68 -12.10 13.30
N ALA A 357 10.04 -11.00 13.98
CA ALA A 357 9.45 -10.65 15.29
C ALA A 357 7.95 -10.33 15.20
N SER A 358 7.48 -9.89 14.03
CA SER A 358 6.06 -9.68 13.72
C SER A 358 5.31 -10.96 13.30
N GLY A 359 5.98 -12.11 13.34
CA GLY A 359 5.40 -13.43 13.09
C GLY A 359 5.64 -13.99 11.70
N PHE A 360 6.29 -13.28 10.77
CA PHE A 360 6.72 -13.86 9.50
C PHE A 360 7.86 -14.87 9.71
N THR A 361 8.25 -15.53 8.63
CA THR A 361 9.41 -16.43 8.58
C THR A 361 10.18 -16.12 7.30
N LEU A 362 11.31 -15.45 7.48
CA LEU A 362 12.28 -15.15 6.43
C LEU A 362 13.53 -15.99 6.74
N THR A 363 13.67 -17.12 6.06
CA THR A 363 14.78 -18.07 6.22
C THR A 363 15.96 -17.69 5.32
N GLN A 364 17.18 -17.80 5.86
CA GLN A 364 18.41 -17.67 5.07
C GLN A 364 18.59 -18.91 4.20
N SER A 365 18.71 -18.74 2.88
CA SER A 365 18.94 -19.83 1.93
C SER A 365 20.34 -20.46 2.07
N SER A 366 21.34 -19.71 2.56
CA SER A 366 22.73 -20.17 2.68
C SER A 366 23.09 -20.89 4.00
N GLY A 367 22.36 -20.63 5.09
CA GLY A 367 22.65 -21.19 6.41
C GLY A 367 23.97 -20.72 7.06
N THR A 368 24.63 -19.70 6.49
CA THR A 368 25.92 -19.16 6.95
C THR A 368 25.77 -17.77 7.56
N THR A 369 26.44 -17.52 8.69
CA THR A 369 26.22 -16.32 9.53
C THR A 369 27.08 -15.11 9.14
N THR A 370 27.39 -14.93 7.85
CA THR A 370 28.32 -13.88 7.35
C THR A 370 27.57 -12.72 6.70
N ALA A 371 28.02 -11.48 6.91
CA ALA A 371 27.33 -10.26 6.50
C ALA A 371 27.46 -9.90 5.00
N ASP A 372 27.40 -10.91 4.11
CA ASP A 372 27.65 -10.78 2.66
C ASP A 372 26.49 -11.39 1.82
N HIS A 373 25.32 -11.61 2.46
CA HIS A 373 24.17 -12.34 1.89
C HIS A 373 23.14 -11.43 1.22
N ALA A 374 23.60 -10.59 0.28
CA ALA A 374 22.75 -9.68 -0.49
C ALA A 374 21.61 -10.39 -1.25
N THR A 375 21.89 -11.61 -1.72
CA THR A 375 20.96 -12.41 -2.56
C THR A 375 19.88 -13.13 -1.76
N ASP A 376 20.13 -13.50 -0.50
CA ASP A 376 19.23 -14.38 0.26
C ASP A 376 17.91 -13.70 0.65
N PHE A 377 17.85 -12.37 0.54
CA PHE A 377 16.74 -11.52 0.99
C PHE A 377 16.31 -10.49 -0.05
N THR A 378 16.56 -10.76 -1.34
CA THR A 378 16.04 -9.93 -2.42
C THR A 378 14.76 -10.57 -2.98
N TYR A 379 13.69 -9.80 -3.09
CA TYR A 379 12.36 -10.27 -3.52
C TYR A 379 11.94 -9.60 -4.82
N TRP A 380 11.38 -10.37 -5.75
CA TRP A 380 10.77 -9.82 -6.96
C TRP A 380 9.48 -9.05 -6.66
N THR A 381 9.22 -8.00 -7.44
CA THR A 381 7.89 -7.44 -7.63
C THR A 381 7.37 -7.80 -9.02
N SER A 382 6.05 -7.74 -9.25
CA SER A 382 5.45 -7.90 -10.58
C SER A 382 5.63 -6.69 -11.51
N THR A 383 6.22 -5.59 -11.03
CA THR A 383 6.42 -4.34 -11.77
C THR A 383 7.73 -4.37 -12.56
N SER A 384 7.68 -4.25 -13.89
CA SER A 384 8.87 -4.07 -14.74
C SER A 384 9.44 -2.64 -14.63
N LYS A 385 10.73 -2.43 -14.95
CA LYS A 385 11.28 -1.06 -15.06
C LYS A 385 11.12 -0.54 -16.49
N ALA A 386 10.27 0.45 -16.70
CA ALA A 386 9.90 0.92 -18.05
C ALA A 386 11.08 1.37 -18.94
N ILE A 387 12.14 1.96 -18.37
CA ILE A 387 13.34 2.38 -19.12
C ILE A 387 14.29 1.22 -19.49
N LEU A 388 14.29 0.15 -18.69
CA LEU A 388 15.09 -1.06 -18.92
C LEU A 388 14.16 -2.27 -18.76
N PRO A 389 13.24 -2.52 -19.72
CA PRO A 389 12.13 -3.46 -19.55
C PRO A 389 12.54 -4.93 -19.42
N TYR A 390 13.80 -5.26 -19.71
CA TYR A 390 14.43 -6.55 -19.41
C TYR A 390 14.79 -6.71 -17.92
N THR A 391 14.54 -5.69 -17.11
CA THR A 391 14.69 -5.69 -15.65
C THR A 391 13.31 -5.54 -14.96
N ALA A 392 13.18 -6.09 -13.76
CA ALA A 392 12.02 -5.90 -12.90
C ALA A 392 12.43 -5.27 -11.57
N TRP A 393 11.49 -4.56 -10.91
CA TRP A 393 11.74 -3.99 -9.59
C TRP A 393 11.82 -5.09 -8.53
N SER A 394 12.73 -4.90 -7.59
CA SER A 394 13.00 -5.81 -6.49
C SER A 394 13.34 -5.03 -5.21
N THR A 395 13.08 -5.65 -4.07
CA THR A 395 13.44 -5.07 -2.75
C THR A 395 14.41 -5.98 -2.02
N TRP A 396 15.42 -5.39 -1.39
CA TRP A 396 16.41 -6.12 -0.59
C TRP A 396 16.20 -5.83 0.90
N SER A 397 15.88 -6.88 1.67
CA SER A 397 15.29 -6.76 3.02
C SER A 397 16.21 -7.07 4.19
N VAL A 398 17.53 -7.19 4.01
CA VAL A 398 18.47 -7.40 5.13
C VAL A 398 19.50 -6.29 5.25
N ASP A 399 20.33 -6.03 4.25
CA ASP A 399 21.39 -5.01 4.36
C ASP A 399 21.02 -3.66 3.75
N ALA A 400 20.09 -3.62 2.79
CA ALA A 400 19.68 -2.40 2.09
C ALA A 400 18.31 -1.84 2.55
N HIS A 401 17.79 -2.27 3.71
CA HIS A 401 16.66 -1.64 4.40
C HIS A 401 15.34 -1.46 3.63
N GLY A 402 15.14 -2.14 2.49
CA GLY A 402 13.98 -1.90 1.61
C GLY A 402 14.22 -0.90 0.48
N VAL A 403 15.47 -0.66 0.09
CA VAL A 403 15.83 -0.07 -1.22
C VAL A 403 15.02 -0.73 -2.33
N MET A 404 14.45 0.10 -3.20
CA MET A 404 13.72 -0.32 -4.40
C MET A 404 14.66 -0.15 -5.59
N SER A 405 15.25 -1.26 -6.04
CA SER A 405 16.17 -1.31 -7.17
C SER A 405 15.59 -2.20 -8.29
N SER A 406 16.26 -2.24 -9.43
CA SER A 406 15.86 -3.09 -10.56
C SER A 406 16.93 -4.12 -10.89
N SER A 407 16.53 -5.35 -11.11
CA SER A 407 17.42 -6.47 -11.44
C SER A 407 17.02 -7.12 -12.77
N ASP A 408 18.01 -7.62 -13.49
CA ASP A 408 17.80 -8.32 -14.76
C ASP A 408 16.91 -9.56 -14.56
N LYS A 409 15.88 -9.70 -15.41
CA LYS A 409 14.85 -10.74 -15.30
C LYS A 409 15.40 -12.15 -15.43
N SER A 410 16.60 -12.33 -16.00
CA SER A 410 17.29 -13.62 -16.09
C SER A 410 17.92 -14.09 -14.78
N LEU A 411 18.11 -13.20 -13.79
CA LEU A 411 18.81 -13.54 -12.55
C LEU A 411 18.00 -14.50 -11.67
N THR A 412 18.61 -15.65 -11.37
CA THR A 412 18.10 -16.64 -10.41
C THR A 412 18.64 -16.32 -9.01
N THR A 413 18.38 -15.10 -8.52
CA THR A 413 18.89 -14.57 -7.25
C THR A 413 17.84 -13.89 -6.39
N HIS A 414 16.56 -14.06 -6.75
CA HIS A 414 15.44 -13.37 -6.13
C HIS A 414 14.36 -14.34 -5.66
N ASN A 415 13.84 -14.11 -4.47
CA ASN A 415 12.76 -14.85 -3.85
C ASN A 415 11.39 -14.38 -4.35
N VAL A 416 10.38 -15.24 -4.16
CA VAL A 416 8.96 -14.92 -4.42
C VAL A 416 8.22 -14.92 -3.10
N TRP A 417 7.60 -13.78 -2.76
CA TRP A 417 6.72 -13.65 -1.60
C TRP A 417 5.28 -13.48 -2.08
N PRO A 418 4.46 -14.54 -2.11
CA PRO A 418 3.09 -14.43 -2.60
C PRO A 418 2.24 -13.54 -1.70
N VAL A 419 1.51 -12.63 -2.35
CA VAL A 419 0.46 -11.81 -1.73
C VAL A 419 -0.88 -12.13 -2.39
N ARG A 420 -1.97 -11.97 -1.67
CA ARG A 420 -3.33 -12.00 -2.20
C ARG A 420 -4.13 -10.81 -1.68
N ALA A 421 -5.31 -10.58 -2.26
CA ALA A 421 -6.24 -9.62 -1.68
C ALA A 421 -6.64 -10.07 -0.27
N GLY A 422 -7.12 -9.14 0.55
CA GLY A 422 -7.57 -9.47 1.90
C GLY A 422 -8.70 -10.50 1.91
N GLN A 423 -8.96 -11.08 3.08
CA GLN A 423 -10.25 -11.75 3.34
C GLN A 423 -11.44 -10.76 3.32
N TYR A 424 -11.14 -9.47 3.21
CA TYR A 424 -12.08 -8.37 3.19
C TYR A 424 -12.34 -7.92 1.74
N GLY A 425 -13.51 -8.31 1.21
CA GLY A 425 -14.07 -7.70 0.01
C GLY A 425 -14.40 -6.21 0.22
N SER A 426 -14.87 -5.53 -0.83
CA SER A 426 -15.13 -4.09 -0.85
C SER A 426 -15.81 -3.56 0.42
N PHE A 427 -15.08 -2.76 1.21
CA PHE A 427 -15.58 -2.19 2.45
C PHE A 427 -16.76 -1.25 2.18
N VAL A 428 -17.91 -1.51 2.81
CA VAL A 428 -19.01 -0.55 2.94
C VAL A 428 -18.95 0.05 4.34
N THR A 429 -18.24 1.17 4.50
CA THR A 429 -18.18 1.91 5.76
C THR A 429 -19.44 2.76 5.91
N VAL A 430 -20.33 2.36 6.83
CA VAL A 430 -21.53 3.15 7.18
C VAL A 430 -21.24 3.95 8.46
N LYS A 431 -21.13 5.27 8.34
CA LYS A 431 -20.93 6.18 9.49
C LYS A 431 -22.29 6.64 10.02
N LEU A 432 -22.63 6.29 11.26
CA LEU A 432 -23.94 6.56 11.88
C LEU A 432 -23.89 7.74 12.89
N LYS A 433 -24.72 8.78 12.71
CA LYS A 433 -24.75 10.00 13.58
C LYS A 433 -26.14 10.62 13.77
N SER A 434 -26.75 10.67 14.94
CA SER A 434 -27.42 11.94 15.36
C SER A 434 -28.55 12.66 14.52
N SER A 435 -29.79 12.15 14.38
CA SER A 435 -31.04 12.76 13.79
C SER A 435 -31.18 12.95 12.26
N THR A 436 -32.22 12.49 11.52
CA THR A 436 -33.37 11.56 11.76
C THR A 436 -34.06 11.19 10.42
N THR A 437 -34.20 9.90 10.05
CA THR A 437 -35.23 9.29 9.15
C THR A 437 -34.95 7.80 8.91
N THR A 438 -35.98 6.98 8.64
CA THR A 438 -35.81 5.65 8.02
C THR A 438 -35.47 5.81 6.53
N ALA A 439 -34.23 5.48 6.16
CA ALA A 439 -33.77 5.53 4.77
C ALA A 439 -33.04 4.24 4.40
N ALA A 440 -33.34 3.69 3.22
CA ALA A 440 -32.55 2.60 2.64
C ALA A 440 -31.17 3.13 2.23
N VAL A 441 -30.10 2.45 2.66
CA VAL A 441 -28.72 2.88 2.41
C VAL A 441 -28.20 2.23 1.13
N THR A 442 -27.88 3.04 0.12
CA THR A 442 -27.10 2.61 -1.05
C THR A 442 -25.61 2.47 -0.71
N PRO A 443 -24.82 1.69 -1.47
CA PRO A 443 -23.39 1.52 -1.22
C PRO A 443 -22.67 2.88 -1.20
N ALA A 444 -21.92 3.12 -0.11
CA ALA A 444 -21.29 4.39 0.29
C ALA A 444 -22.26 5.51 0.72
N GLY A 445 -22.28 5.79 2.04
CA GLY A 445 -22.98 6.93 2.63
C GLY A 445 -22.82 7.01 4.14
N ALA A 446 -22.87 8.22 4.70
CA ALA A 446 -23.09 8.45 6.13
C ALA A 446 -24.60 8.62 6.38
N LEU A 447 -25.14 7.97 7.41
CA LEU A 447 -26.57 8.00 7.75
C LEU A 447 -26.78 8.66 9.13
N THR A 448 -27.76 9.55 9.20
CA THR A 448 -27.92 10.47 10.34
C THR A 448 -29.17 10.09 11.15
N LEU A 449 -29.05 9.73 12.45
CA LEU A 449 -30.01 8.83 13.16
C LEU A 449 -30.86 9.39 14.33
N ALA A 450 -30.44 9.34 15.60
CA ALA A 450 -30.90 10.14 16.79
C ALA A 450 -30.47 9.43 18.09
N PRO A 451 -30.27 10.14 19.22
CA PRO A 451 -29.84 9.50 20.46
C PRO A 451 -30.99 8.65 21.01
N GLY A 452 -30.72 7.36 21.23
CA GLY A 452 -31.72 6.37 21.63
C GLY A 452 -32.50 5.74 20.47
N SER A 453 -32.15 6.01 19.21
CA SER A 453 -32.77 5.33 18.07
C SER A 453 -32.55 3.82 18.09
N ASN A 454 -33.57 3.09 17.67
CA ASN A 454 -33.41 1.72 17.19
C ASN A 454 -33.19 1.77 15.67
N VAL A 455 -32.19 1.04 15.18
CA VAL A 455 -31.78 1.02 13.77
C VAL A 455 -31.87 -0.40 13.25
N HIS A 456 -32.63 -0.58 12.19
CA HIS A 456 -32.65 -1.81 11.41
C HIS A 456 -31.69 -1.63 10.23
N VAL A 457 -30.68 -2.49 10.12
CA VAL A 457 -29.79 -2.51 8.94
C VAL A 457 -29.86 -3.88 8.29
N ASP A 458 -30.35 -3.90 7.06
CA ASP A 458 -30.39 -5.07 6.19
C ASP A 458 -29.28 -4.99 5.14
N PHE A 459 -28.49 -6.05 5.04
CA PHE A 459 -27.56 -6.22 3.93
C PHE A 459 -28.24 -7.02 2.80
N SER A 460 -28.27 -6.47 1.59
CA SER A 460 -28.87 -7.09 0.40
C SER A 460 -28.04 -8.22 -0.22
N THR A 461 -26.84 -8.47 0.32
CA THR A 461 -25.90 -9.53 -0.07
C THR A 461 -25.33 -10.17 1.20
N PHE A 462 -24.88 -11.43 1.10
CA PHE A 462 -24.34 -12.17 2.24
C PHE A 462 -23.10 -11.48 2.84
N ALA A 463 -23.26 -10.92 4.03
CA ALA A 463 -22.16 -10.51 4.89
C ALA A 463 -21.68 -11.72 5.69
N TYR A 464 -20.40 -12.07 5.55
CA TYR A 464 -19.77 -13.26 6.16
C TYR A 464 -19.39 -13.01 7.62
N ASP A 465 -18.76 -11.86 7.88
CA ASP A 465 -18.50 -11.33 9.22
C ASP A 465 -18.93 -9.86 9.24
N VAL A 466 -19.51 -9.40 10.35
CA VAL A 466 -19.85 -7.98 10.55
C VAL A 466 -19.23 -7.48 11.84
N LEU A 467 -18.50 -6.37 11.74
CA LEU A 467 -17.89 -5.69 12.86
C LEU A 467 -18.86 -4.63 13.38
N LEU A 468 -19.33 -4.83 14.61
CA LEU A 468 -20.25 -3.96 15.32
C LEU A 468 -19.58 -3.54 16.63
N ASN A 469 -19.26 -2.25 16.80
CA ASN A 469 -18.66 -1.72 18.03
C ASN A 469 -17.41 -2.50 18.53
N ASN A 470 -16.51 -2.86 17.59
CA ASN A 470 -15.31 -3.66 17.84
C ASN A 470 -15.55 -5.12 18.29
N ALA A 471 -16.80 -5.60 18.24
CA ALA A 471 -17.13 -7.01 18.39
C ALA A 471 -17.45 -7.61 17.02
N TRP A 472 -16.73 -8.65 16.63
CA TRP A 472 -17.09 -9.46 15.46
C TRP A 472 -18.35 -10.26 15.77
N GLN A 473 -19.40 -10.05 15.00
CA GLN A 473 -20.61 -10.85 15.02
C GLN A 473 -20.66 -11.69 13.75
N ARG A 474 -20.82 -13.00 13.93
CA ARG A 474 -21.13 -13.94 12.85
C ARG A 474 -22.63 -14.06 12.73
N PRO A 475 -23.24 -13.60 11.62
CA PRO A 475 -24.65 -13.88 11.34
C PRO A 475 -24.85 -15.40 11.26
N GLY A 476 -25.98 -15.89 11.77
CA GLY A 476 -26.39 -17.26 11.47
C GLY A 476 -26.70 -17.41 9.97
N ASN A 477 -26.46 -18.59 9.39
CA ASN A 477 -26.72 -18.85 7.98
C ASN A 477 -28.17 -18.50 7.58
N GLY A 478 -28.33 -17.37 6.88
CA GLY A 478 -29.63 -16.85 6.45
C GLY A 478 -29.48 -15.85 5.31
N THR A 479 -30.52 -15.71 4.47
CA THR A 479 -30.53 -14.91 3.24
C THR A 479 -30.51 -13.39 3.44
N THR A 480 -30.75 -12.93 4.67
CA THR A 480 -30.57 -11.52 5.06
C THR A 480 -29.78 -11.52 6.36
N THR A 481 -28.67 -10.80 6.36
CA THR A 481 -27.97 -10.45 7.60
C THR A 481 -28.58 -9.15 8.12
N THR A 482 -29.34 -9.27 9.20
CA THR A 482 -30.06 -8.15 9.84
C THR A 482 -29.43 -7.85 11.19
N PHE A 483 -29.16 -6.56 11.47
CA PHE A 483 -28.75 -6.10 12.79
C PHE A 483 -29.71 -5.06 13.35
N ASP A 484 -30.27 -5.36 14.52
CA ASP A 484 -31.02 -4.43 15.34
C ASP A 484 -30.10 -3.74 16.35
N LEU A 485 -29.65 -2.53 16.01
CA LEU A 485 -28.97 -1.65 16.96
C LEU A 485 -30.03 -1.00 17.85
N THR A 486 -30.09 -1.38 19.13
CA THR A 486 -31.04 -0.78 20.08
C THR A 486 -30.41 0.38 20.86
N ASN A 487 -31.17 1.45 21.04
CA ASN A 487 -30.85 2.57 21.94
C ASN A 487 -29.47 3.23 21.67
N VAL A 488 -29.17 3.56 20.41
CA VAL A 488 -27.88 4.11 19.98
C VAL A 488 -27.60 5.50 20.57
N THR A 489 -26.60 5.64 21.45
CA THR A 489 -26.27 6.91 22.15
C THR A 489 -24.98 7.59 21.71
N SER A 490 -24.14 6.93 20.90
CA SER A 490 -22.89 7.48 20.34
C SER A 490 -22.71 7.03 18.89
N ASP A 491 -21.77 7.64 18.16
CA ASP A 491 -21.39 7.21 16.82
C ASP A 491 -21.11 5.69 16.82
N GLN A 492 -21.66 4.97 15.84
CA GLN A 492 -21.46 3.54 15.66
C GLN A 492 -20.79 3.32 14.31
N ASN A 493 -19.69 2.55 14.30
CA ASN A 493 -19.11 2.05 13.07
C ASN A 493 -19.69 0.67 12.79
N LEU A 494 -20.31 0.53 11.62
CA LEU A 494 -20.78 -0.74 11.07
C LEU A 494 -19.95 -1.04 9.82
N MET A 495 -19.22 -2.15 9.84
CA MET A 495 -18.49 -2.67 8.68
C MET A 495 -18.95 -4.10 8.40
N ALA A 496 -19.33 -4.38 7.17
CA ALA A 496 -19.69 -5.72 6.73
C ALA A 496 -18.69 -6.25 5.69
N VAL A 497 -18.33 -7.53 5.85
CA VAL A 497 -17.43 -8.23 4.95
C VAL A 497 -18.26 -9.08 4.00
N PHE A 498 -18.27 -8.74 2.72
CA PHE A 498 -19.04 -9.48 1.71
C PHE A 498 -18.18 -10.54 1.02
N ALA A 499 -18.74 -11.73 0.83
CA ALA A 499 -18.21 -12.68 -0.15
C ALA A 499 -18.49 -12.17 -1.57
N ALA A 500 -17.62 -12.50 -2.54
CA ALA A 500 -17.90 -12.23 -3.95
C ALA A 500 -19.22 -12.92 -4.36
N PRO A 501 -20.17 -12.21 -5.00
CA PRO A 501 -21.49 -12.75 -5.22
C PRO A 501 -21.48 -13.83 -6.31
N ASN A 502 -22.33 -14.85 -6.19
CA ASN A 502 -22.54 -15.81 -7.26
C ASN A 502 -23.01 -15.06 -8.52
N GLY A 503 -22.34 -15.29 -9.65
CA GLY A 503 -22.48 -14.53 -10.88
C GLY A 503 -21.34 -13.53 -11.16
N ASP A 504 -20.44 -13.26 -10.21
CA ASP A 504 -19.21 -12.48 -10.44
C ASP A 504 -18.07 -13.40 -10.93
N LEU A 505 -18.02 -13.64 -12.25
CA LEU A 505 -16.97 -14.44 -12.88
C LEU A 505 -15.68 -13.65 -13.12
N SER A 506 -15.76 -12.31 -13.20
CA SER A 506 -14.61 -11.43 -13.37
C SER A 506 -13.77 -11.27 -12.09
N GLY A 507 -14.39 -11.46 -10.92
CA GLY A 507 -13.79 -11.22 -9.61
C GLY A 507 -13.71 -9.74 -9.24
N ASP A 508 -14.46 -8.86 -9.91
CA ASP A 508 -14.42 -7.41 -9.68
C ASP A 508 -15.34 -6.92 -8.53
N GLY A 509 -16.10 -7.85 -7.93
CA GLY A 509 -17.05 -7.59 -6.85
C GLY A 509 -18.44 -7.17 -7.33
N LYS A 510 -18.72 -7.22 -8.63
CA LYS A 510 -20.02 -6.86 -9.22
C LYS A 510 -20.53 -7.98 -10.13
N ILE A 511 -21.83 -7.96 -10.39
CA ILE A 511 -22.45 -8.80 -11.43
C ILE A 511 -22.82 -7.87 -12.59
N THR A 512 -22.15 -8.05 -13.73
CA THR A 512 -22.31 -7.21 -14.90
C THR A 512 -22.58 -8.03 -16.17
N ALA A 513 -22.84 -7.36 -17.29
CA ALA A 513 -22.92 -8.03 -18.59
C ALA A 513 -21.58 -8.66 -19.02
N ALA A 514 -20.44 -8.25 -18.42
CA ALA A 514 -19.15 -8.89 -18.68
C ALA A 514 -19.09 -10.29 -18.08
N ASP A 515 -19.62 -10.49 -16.88
CA ASP A 515 -19.67 -11.79 -16.21
C ASP A 515 -20.62 -12.76 -16.93
N ALA A 516 -21.74 -12.24 -17.44
CA ALA A 516 -22.63 -13.00 -18.32
C ALA A 516 -21.94 -13.42 -19.62
N LEU A 517 -21.08 -12.56 -20.19
CA LEU A 517 -20.28 -12.88 -21.37
C LEU A 517 -19.22 -13.96 -21.07
N LEU A 518 -18.55 -13.89 -19.91
CA LEU A 518 -17.62 -14.93 -19.45
C LEU A 518 -18.34 -16.28 -19.29
N ALA A 519 -19.51 -16.29 -18.64
CA ALA A 519 -20.31 -17.50 -18.47
C ALA A 519 -20.80 -18.05 -19.82
N LEU A 520 -21.17 -17.19 -20.77
CA LEU A 520 -21.59 -17.63 -22.11
C LEU A 520 -20.42 -18.24 -22.88
N ARG A 521 -19.23 -17.64 -22.84
CA ARG A 521 -18.01 -18.16 -23.48
C ARG A 521 -17.62 -19.52 -22.91
N ALA A 522 -17.69 -19.69 -21.59
CA ALA A 522 -17.45 -20.97 -20.92
C ALA A 522 -18.50 -22.02 -21.30
N ALA A 523 -19.79 -21.64 -21.36
CA ALA A 523 -20.89 -22.53 -21.77
C ALA A 523 -20.80 -23.01 -23.23
N VAL A 524 -20.14 -22.27 -24.12
CA VAL A 524 -19.85 -22.70 -25.51
C VAL A 524 -18.43 -23.25 -25.69
N LEU A 525 -17.73 -23.55 -24.59
CA LEU A 525 -16.37 -24.12 -24.57
C LEU A 525 -15.30 -23.25 -25.27
N LEU A 526 -15.54 -21.94 -25.39
CA LEU A 526 -14.51 -20.97 -25.81
C LEU A 526 -13.53 -20.66 -24.68
N ASP A 527 -13.98 -20.76 -23.42
CA ASP A 527 -13.15 -20.70 -22.22
C ASP A 527 -13.29 -21.99 -21.39
N PRO A 528 -12.22 -22.46 -20.71
CA PRO A 528 -12.28 -23.68 -19.91
C PRO A 528 -13.08 -23.48 -18.61
N ILE A 529 -14.04 -24.37 -18.37
CA ILE A 529 -14.78 -24.42 -17.10
C ILE A 529 -13.89 -25.04 -16.02
N THR A 530 -13.43 -24.22 -15.08
CA THR A 530 -12.75 -24.63 -13.84
C THR A 530 -13.75 -24.82 -12.69
N ASN A 531 -13.34 -25.50 -11.61
CA ASN A 531 -14.14 -25.61 -10.38
C ASN A 531 -14.47 -24.23 -9.78
N ALA A 532 -13.56 -23.25 -9.88
CA ALA A 532 -13.78 -21.89 -9.37
C ALA A 532 -14.81 -21.12 -10.21
N THR A 533 -14.71 -21.19 -11.54
CA THR A 533 -15.73 -20.59 -12.43
C THR A 533 -17.07 -21.29 -12.28
N LEU A 534 -17.09 -22.63 -12.14
CA LEU A 534 -18.33 -23.40 -11.94
C LEU A 534 -19.00 -23.02 -10.61
N ALA A 535 -18.26 -22.94 -9.51
CA ALA A 535 -18.79 -22.57 -8.20
C ALA A 535 -19.42 -21.17 -8.17
N LYS A 536 -18.92 -20.23 -8.99
CA LYS A 536 -19.49 -18.87 -9.12
C LYS A 536 -20.55 -18.75 -10.20
N GLY A 537 -20.48 -19.55 -11.26
CA GLY A 537 -21.25 -19.36 -12.50
C GLY A 537 -22.30 -20.44 -12.81
N ASP A 538 -22.42 -21.50 -12.02
CA ASP A 538 -23.56 -22.43 -12.05
C ASP A 538 -24.73 -21.83 -11.24
N MET A 539 -25.47 -20.92 -11.87
CA MET A 539 -26.54 -20.15 -11.23
C MET A 539 -27.83 -20.95 -11.06
N ASN A 540 -28.02 -22.01 -11.85
CA ASN A 540 -29.16 -22.93 -11.73
C ASN A 540 -28.82 -24.22 -10.95
N LYS A 541 -27.59 -24.37 -10.44
CA LYS A 541 -27.11 -25.52 -9.67
C LYS A 541 -27.25 -26.87 -10.41
N SER A 542 -27.12 -26.86 -11.73
CA SER A 542 -27.18 -28.09 -12.55
C SER A 542 -25.93 -28.96 -12.43
N GLY A 543 -24.86 -28.45 -11.82
CA GLY A 543 -23.52 -29.05 -11.83
C GLY A 543 -22.75 -28.76 -13.13
N THR A 544 -23.29 -27.91 -14.02
CA THR A 544 -22.69 -27.56 -15.31
C THR A 544 -22.90 -26.07 -15.62
N MET A 545 -21.97 -25.43 -16.31
CA MET A 545 -22.15 -24.04 -16.76
C MET A 545 -22.74 -24.02 -18.17
N THR A 546 -23.94 -23.44 -18.31
CA THR A 546 -24.69 -23.44 -19.58
C THR A 546 -25.11 -22.03 -20.00
N ALA A 547 -25.66 -21.90 -21.21
CA ALA A 547 -26.24 -20.63 -21.66
C ALA A 547 -27.44 -20.18 -20.80
N ALA A 548 -28.08 -21.08 -20.04
CA ALA A 548 -29.12 -20.72 -19.08
C ALA A 548 -28.53 -19.95 -17.88
N ASP A 549 -27.32 -20.32 -17.45
CA ASP A 549 -26.60 -19.64 -16.37
C ASP A 549 -26.12 -18.27 -16.80
N ALA A 550 -25.52 -18.17 -17.99
CA ALA A 550 -25.16 -16.89 -18.60
C ALA A 550 -26.38 -15.94 -18.71
N LEU A 551 -27.55 -16.47 -19.04
CA LEU A 551 -28.80 -15.71 -19.07
C LEU A 551 -29.29 -15.29 -17.68
N LEU A 552 -29.13 -16.12 -16.64
CA LEU A 552 -29.41 -15.76 -15.25
C LEU A 552 -28.50 -14.62 -14.77
N ILE A 553 -27.19 -14.73 -15.04
CA ILE A 553 -26.19 -13.69 -14.72
C ILE A 553 -26.52 -12.39 -15.45
N LEU A 554 -26.86 -12.44 -16.75
CA LEU A 554 -27.26 -11.25 -17.50
C LEU A 554 -28.51 -10.60 -16.93
N ARG A 555 -29.54 -11.39 -16.59
CA ARG A 555 -30.78 -10.87 -16.00
C ARG A 555 -30.54 -10.28 -14.61
N LEU A 556 -29.61 -10.83 -13.82
CA LEU A 556 -29.18 -10.23 -12.55
C LEU A 556 -28.46 -8.89 -12.78
N ALA A 557 -27.50 -8.86 -13.72
CA ALA A 557 -26.76 -7.66 -14.10
C ALA A 557 -27.65 -6.49 -14.59
N VAL A 558 -28.80 -6.79 -15.19
CA VAL A 558 -29.79 -5.79 -15.63
C VAL A 558 -31.00 -5.63 -14.71
N GLY A 559 -30.97 -6.21 -13.50
CA GLY A 559 -32.03 -6.05 -12.48
C GLY A 559 -33.37 -6.72 -12.81
N LEU A 560 -33.39 -7.70 -13.71
CA LEU A 560 -34.59 -8.44 -14.14
C LEU A 560 -34.89 -9.70 -13.29
N VAL A 561 -34.02 -10.08 -12.35
CA VAL A 561 -34.30 -11.11 -11.33
C VAL A 561 -33.92 -10.59 -9.95
N ASN A 562 -34.68 -10.96 -8.93
CA ASN A 562 -34.26 -10.80 -7.55
C ASN A 562 -33.25 -11.91 -7.20
N PRO A 563 -32.04 -11.61 -6.67
CA PRO A 563 -31.05 -12.62 -6.27
C PRO A 563 -31.55 -13.61 -5.20
N ALA A 564 -32.67 -13.34 -4.53
CA ALA A 564 -33.29 -14.24 -3.56
C ALA A 564 -34.12 -15.39 -4.16
N ILE A 565 -34.29 -15.49 -5.49
CA ILE A 565 -35.01 -16.60 -6.15
C ILE A 565 -34.02 -17.52 -6.86
N THR A 566 -33.52 -18.51 -6.11
CA THR A 566 -32.94 -19.73 -6.72
C THR A 566 -34.06 -20.55 -7.37
N TYR A 567 -33.86 -20.95 -8.63
CA TYR A 567 -34.57 -22.07 -9.23
C TYR A 567 -33.95 -23.40 -8.79
#